data_AF-A0A087T8Z7-F1
#
_entry.id   AF-A0A087T8Z7-F1
#
_cell.length_a   1.000
_cell.length_b   1.000
_cell.length_c   1.000
_cell.angle_alpha   90.00
_cell.angle_beta   90.00
_cell.angle_gamma   90.00
#
_symmetry.space_group_name_H-M   'P 1'
#
loop_
_entity.id
_entity.type
_entity.pdbx_description
1 polymer ?
#
loop_
_entity_poly.entity_id
_entity_poly.type
_entity_poly.pdbx_seq_one_letter_code
_entity_poly.pdbx_strand_id
1 'polypeptide(L)'
;MQALLLLIFSNIVSLLESAKADVQKGIIERKRRSFVSELPLHCPPCEQVHCDNYVRCKGGFSFDVCNCCKVCAKLEGEQCGGHHNYLGRCDKGLTCQPREPAEVTFFKDGVKKVYRVERGLCKKVSSCKPKCDPVYCSKSPTAICSAVGNSDKMQQCQGVCQHTSCRACKFIMLPQVCPKCSSYDFRCIRRFGKCTQKNESK
;
A
#
# COMPACT_ATOMS: atom_id res chain seq x y z
N MET A 1 -72.50 -42.86 -6.12
CA MET A 1 -71.15 -43.20 -6.63
C MET A 1 -70.37 -42.03 -7.24
N GLN A 2 -71.01 -40.98 -7.80
CA GLN A 2 -70.29 -39.83 -8.39
C GLN A 2 -69.54 -38.95 -7.38
N ALA A 3 -70.05 -38.76 -6.16
CA ALA A 3 -69.39 -37.93 -5.14
C ALA A 3 -68.07 -38.51 -4.63
N LEU A 4 -67.94 -39.84 -4.59
CA LEU A 4 -66.72 -40.52 -4.13
C LEU A 4 -65.58 -40.38 -5.16
N LEU A 5 -65.92 -40.42 -6.45
CA LEU A 5 -64.96 -40.22 -7.55
C LEU A 5 -64.39 -38.80 -7.57
N LEU A 6 -65.22 -37.77 -7.33
CA LEU A 6 -64.76 -36.37 -7.31
C LEU A 6 -63.80 -36.09 -6.15
N LEU A 7 -64.00 -36.70 -4.98
CA LEU A 7 -63.09 -36.58 -3.83
C LEU A 7 -61.76 -37.31 -4.05
N ILE A 8 -61.77 -38.40 -4.83
CA ILE A 8 -60.54 -39.11 -5.19
C ILE A 8 -59.75 -38.28 -6.21
N PHE A 9 -60.43 -37.69 -7.21
CA PHE A 9 -59.77 -36.84 -8.21
C PHE A 9 -59.16 -35.56 -7.61
N SER A 10 -59.84 -34.88 -6.68
CA SER A 10 -59.30 -33.68 -6.04
C SER A 10 -58.09 -33.97 -5.14
N ASN A 11 -58.07 -35.12 -4.45
CA ASN A 11 -56.92 -35.55 -3.65
C ASN A 11 -55.71 -35.94 -4.53
N ILE A 12 -55.95 -36.60 -5.67
CA ILE A 12 -54.88 -36.97 -6.61
C ILE A 12 -54.25 -35.72 -7.25
N VAL A 13 -55.05 -34.72 -7.64
CA VAL A 13 -54.53 -33.46 -8.20
C VAL A 13 -53.68 -32.70 -7.17
N SER A 14 -54.14 -32.64 -5.91
CA SER A 14 -53.40 -31.97 -4.82
C SER A 14 -52.06 -32.65 -4.50
N LEU A 15 -52.02 -33.99 -4.54
CA LEU A 15 -50.80 -34.78 -4.36
C LEU A 15 -49.80 -34.59 -5.53
N LEU A 16 -50.29 -34.48 -6.77
CA LEU A 16 -49.47 -34.22 -7.95
C LEU A 16 -48.87 -32.80 -7.99
N GLU A 17 -49.58 -31.79 -7.48
CA GLU A 17 -49.05 -30.43 -7.36
C GLU A 17 -47.96 -30.34 -6.28
N SER A 18 -48.16 -31.03 -5.16
CA SER A 18 -47.18 -31.09 -4.06
C SER A 18 -45.86 -31.74 -4.51
N ALA A 19 -45.93 -32.81 -5.31
CA ALA A 19 -44.75 -33.51 -5.82
C ALA A 19 -43.92 -32.68 -6.83
N LYS A 20 -44.53 -31.74 -7.56
CA LYS A 20 -43.80 -30.84 -8.49
C LYS A 20 -42.99 -29.77 -7.76
N ALA A 21 -43.42 -29.34 -6.57
CA ALA A 21 -42.72 -28.32 -5.78
C ALA A 21 -41.40 -28.83 -5.16
N ASP A 22 -41.29 -30.12 -4.86
CA ASP A 22 -40.10 -30.70 -4.21
C ASP A 22 -38.99 -31.08 -5.19
N VAL A 23 -39.32 -31.45 -6.44
CA VAL A 23 -38.33 -31.73 -7.49
C VAL A 23 -37.53 -30.46 -7.85
N GLN A 24 -38.16 -29.27 -7.75
CA GLN A 24 -37.49 -27.99 -8.03
C GLN A 24 -36.50 -27.59 -6.92
N LYS A 25 -36.77 -27.98 -5.66
CA LYS A 25 -35.89 -27.67 -4.51
C LYS A 25 -34.62 -28.52 -4.49
N GLY A 26 -34.67 -29.76 -4.98
CA GLY A 26 -33.51 -30.67 -4.99
C GLY A 26 -32.43 -30.35 -6.05
N ILE A 27 -32.74 -29.54 -7.07
CA ILE A 27 -31.81 -29.22 -8.17
C ILE A 27 -31.07 -27.88 -7.94
N ILE A 28 -31.64 -26.97 -7.13
CA ILE A 28 -31.05 -25.66 -6.84
C ILE A 28 -29.98 -25.73 -5.73
N GLU A 29 -30.05 -26.70 -4.81
CA GLU A 29 -29.05 -26.85 -3.74
C GLU A 29 -27.74 -27.52 -4.16
N ARG A 30 -27.64 -28.06 -5.38
CA ARG A 30 -26.43 -28.78 -5.84
C ARG A 30 -25.57 -28.05 -6.87
N LYS A 31 -25.89 -26.80 -7.23
CA LYS A 31 -25.10 -26.05 -8.22
C LYS A 31 -24.53 -24.77 -7.62
N ARG A 32 -23.21 -24.88 -7.37
CA ARG A 32 -22.27 -23.83 -6.93
C ARG A 32 -22.26 -23.53 -5.43
N ARG A 33 -21.65 -24.47 -4.69
CA ARG A 33 -20.44 -24.09 -3.92
C ARG A 33 -19.47 -23.43 -4.91
N SER A 34 -19.70 -22.16 -5.23
CA SER A 34 -18.68 -21.31 -5.80
C SER A 34 -17.68 -21.13 -4.69
N PHE A 35 -16.67 -21.98 -4.70
CA PHE A 35 -15.41 -21.82 -3.98
C PHE A 35 -14.72 -20.58 -4.56
N VAL A 36 -15.26 -19.39 -4.28
CA VAL A 36 -14.51 -18.15 -4.41
C VAL A 36 -13.72 -18.07 -3.12
N SER A 37 -12.48 -18.53 -3.20
CA SER A 37 -11.50 -18.35 -2.15
C SER A 37 -11.27 -16.85 -1.93
N GLU A 38 -12.07 -16.24 -1.04
CA GLU A 38 -11.52 -15.24 -0.12
C GLU A 38 -10.70 -15.97 0.96
N LEU A 39 -9.84 -16.91 0.55
CA LEU A 39 -8.79 -17.30 1.46
C LEU A 39 -7.82 -16.10 1.45
N PRO A 40 -7.59 -15.45 2.61
CA PRO A 40 -6.46 -14.55 2.71
C PRO A 40 -5.23 -15.31 2.22
N LEU A 41 -4.43 -14.68 1.35
CA LEU A 41 -3.19 -15.29 0.89
C LEU A 41 -2.38 -15.71 2.12
N HIS A 42 -2.26 -17.01 2.32
CA HIS A 42 -1.52 -17.58 3.42
C HIS A 42 -0.18 -18.06 2.88
N CYS A 43 0.87 -17.36 3.25
CA CYS A 43 2.22 -17.72 2.86
C CYS A 43 2.81 -18.68 3.90
N PRO A 44 3.45 -19.78 3.47
CA PRO A 44 4.21 -20.61 4.39
C PRO A 44 5.44 -19.85 4.93
N PRO A 45 6.06 -20.32 6.02
CA PRO A 45 7.38 -19.85 6.43
C PRO A 45 8.39 -19.93 5.28
N CYS A 46 9.25 -18.92 5.13
CA CYS A 46 10.14 -18.83 3.97
C CYS A 46 11.14 -19.99 3.89
N GLU A 47 11.48 -20.62 5.01
CA GLU A 47 12.32 -21.82 5.09
C GLU A 47 11.70 -23.02 4.37
N GLN A 48 10.38 -23.02 4.18
CA GLN A 48 9.63 -24.07 3.47
C GLN A 48 9.45 -23.75 1.98
N VAL A 49 9.89 -22.56 1.53
CA VAL A 49 9.78 -22.14 0.13
C VAL A 49 11.12 -22.39 -0.57
N HIS A 50 11.07 -23.14 -1.68
CA HIS A 50 12.25 -23.34 -2.50
C HIS A 50 12.39 -22.19 -3.51
N CYS A 51 13.49 -21.43 -3.39
CA CYS A 51 13.76 -20.29 -4.26
C CYS A 51 14.87 -20.59 -5.27
N ASP A 52 14.77 -20.01 -6.45
CA ASP A 52 15.86 -20.01 -7.42
C ASP A 52 17.02 -19.14 -6.91
N ASN A 53 18.19 -19.75 -6.69
CA ASN A 53 19.35 -19.05 -6.12
C ASN A 53 20.05 -18.13 -7.13
N TYR A 54 19.85 -18.35 -8.44
CA TYR A 54 20.57 -17.67 -9.51
C TYR A 54 19.63 -16.87 -10.40
N VAL A 55 19.09 -15.78 -9.86
CA VAL A 55 18.29 -14.84 -10.66
C VAL A 55 19.20 -13.74 -11.22
N ARG A 56 19.28 -13.64 -12.55
CA ARG A 56 19.96 -12.55 -13.26
C ARG A 56 18.91 -11.58 -13.82
N CYS A 57 18.85 -10.38 -13.25
CA CYS A 57 17.89 -9.37 -13.65
C CYS A 57 18.54 -8.29 -14.49
N LYS A 58 17.77 -7.79 -15.47
CA LYS A 58 18.15 -6.60 -16.25
C LYS A 58 18.21 -5.35 -15.36
N GLY A 59 17.32 -5.27 -14.36
CA GLY A 59 17.32 -4.24 -13.33
C GLY A 59 17.72 -4.80 -11.96
N GLY A 60 17.18 -4.19 -10.92
CA GLY A 60 17.30 -4.66 -9.54
C GLY A 60 16.42 -5.86 -9.23
N PHE A 61 16.39 -6.18 -7.94
CA PHE A 61 15.62 -7.28 -7.40
C PHE A 61 14.46 -6.77 -6.55
N SER A 62 13.40 -7.55 -6.55
CA SER A 62 12.28 -7.44 -5.64
C SER A 62 12.00 -8.81 -5.01
N PHE A 63 10.85 -8.94 -4.35
CA PHE A 63 10.42 -10.19 -3.76
C PHE A 63 9.08 -10.65 -4.35
N ASP A 64 8.87 -11.95 -4.31
CA ASP A 64 7.62 -12.60 -4.69
C ASP A 64 6.42 -12.14 -3.84
N VAL A 65 5.24 -12.69 -4.09
CA VAL A 65 3.99 -12.33 -3.40
C VAL A 65 4.08 -12.59 -1.89
N CYS A 66 4.89 -13.57 -1.48
CA CYS A 66 5.08 -13.97 -0.09
C CYS A 66 6.27 -13.30 0.62
N ASN A 67 7.02 -12.44 -0.07
CA ASN A 67 8.27 -11.85 0.42
C ASN A 67 9.39 -12.85 0.76
N CYS A 68 9.38 -14.05 0.18
CA CYS A 68 10.39 -15.06 0.46
C CYS A 68 11.47 -15.12 -0.63
N CYS A 69 11.06 -15.31 -1.89
CA CYS A 69 12.02 -15.46 -2.97
C CYS A 69 12.38 -14.13 -3.63
N LYS A 70 13.66 -13.99 -3.95
CA LYS A 70 14.20 -12.88 -4.72
C LYS A 70 13.82 -13.05 -6.19
N VAL A 71 13.15 -12.05 -6.76
CA VAL A 71 12.68 -12.04 -8.17
C VAL A 71 13.11 -10.75 -8.86
N CYS A 72 13.00 -10.69 -10.19
CA CYS A 72 13.32 -9.45 -10.91
C CYS A 72 12.27 -8.37 -10.68
N ALA A 73 12.75 -7.18 -10.36
CA ALA A 73 11.90 -6.01 -10.26
C ALA A 73 11.44 -5.56 -11.65
N LYS A 74 10.24 -4.97 -11.69
CA LYS A 74 9.62 -4.47 -12.93
C LYS A 74 10.24 -3.15 -13.36
N LEU A 75 10.62 -3.08 -14.62
CA LEU A 75 11.27 -1.91 -15.23
C LEU A 75 10.26 -0.84 -15.64
N GLU A 76 10.75 0.35 -15.98
CA GLU A 76 9.93 1.46 -16.44
C GLU A 76 9.06 1.04 -17.64
N GLY A 77 7.76 1.29 -17.55
CA GLY A 77 6.79 0.90 -18.57
C GLY A 77 6.21 -0.51 -18.42
N GLU A 78 6.75 -1.35 -17.53
CA GLU A 78 6.24 -2.71 -17.29
C GLU A 78 5.03 -2.71 -16.35
N GLN A 79 4.18 -3.73 -16.51
CA GLN A 79 3.02 -3.94 -15.63
C GLN A 79 3.45 -4.32 -14.21
N CYS A 80 2.72 -3.79 -13.23
CA CYS A 80 2.96 -3.99 -11.81
C CYS A 80 1.66 -4.00 -11.00
N GLY A 81 1.78 -4.41 -9.74
CA GLY A 81 0.68 -4.39 -8.77
C GLY A 81 -0.23 -5.61 -8.88
N GLY A 82 -1.54 -5.38 -8.86
CA GLY A 82 -2.54 -6.44 -8.69
C GLY A 82 -2.66 -6.92 -7.24
N HIS A 83 -3.61 -7.81 -6.98
CA HIS A 83 -3.85 -8.31 -5.62
C HIS A 83 -2.59 -8.99 -5.05
N HIS A 84 -2.13 -8.56 -3.87
CA HIS A 84 -0.86 -9.00 -3.27
C HIS A 84 0.40 -8.80 -4.15
N ASN A 85 0.38 -7.89 -5.14
CA ASN A 85 1.49 -7.65 -6.07
C ASN A 85 1.85 -8.88 -6.95
N TYR A 86 0.89 -9.72 -7.31
CA TYR A 86 1.15 -10.89 -8.17
C TYR A 86 1.73 -10.54 -9.55
N LEU A 87 1.54 -9.31 -10.04
CA LEU A 87 2.15 -8.83 -11.29
C LEU A 87 3.57 -8.30 -11.09
N GLY A 88 4.06 -8.29 -9.86
CA GLY A 88 5.39 -7.83 -9.50
C GLY A 88 5.42 -6.40 -9.00
N ARG A 89 6.60 -6.05 -8.48
CA ARG A 89 6.92 -4.75 -7.89
C ARG A 89 7.94 -4.04 -8.74
N CYS A 90 7.81 -2.72 -8.84
CA CYS A 90 8.71 -1.89 -9.62
C CYS A 90 10.12 -1.82 -9.04
N ASP A 91 11.08 -1.61 -9.92
CA ASP A 91 12.49 -1.42 -9.56
C ASP A 91 12.72 -0.12 -8.80
N LYS A 92 13.92 0.03 -8.23
CA LYS A 92 14.31 1.21 -7.44
C LYS A 92 14.09 2.49 -8.24
N GLY A 93 13.44 3.46 -7.61
CA GLY A 93 13.13 4.77 -8.23
C GLY A 93 11.86 4.77 -9.09
N LEU A 94 11.15 3.65 -9.17
CA LEU A 94 9.87 3.54 -9.87
C LEU A 94 8.74 3.25 -8.89
N THR A 95 7.55 3.80 -9.16
CA THR A 95 6.31 3.50 -8.44
C THR A 95 5.30 2.91 -9.42
N CYS A 96 4.51 1.96 -8.93
CA CYS A 96 3.40 1.41 -9.69
C CYS A 96 2.27 2.43 -9.76
N GLN A 97 2.13 3.12 -10.91
CA GLN A 97 1.04 4.06 -11.13
C GLN A 97 -0.16 3.35 -11.74
N PRO A 98 -1.34 3.41 -11.10
CA PRO A 98 -2.56 2.86 -11.68
C PRO A 98 -2.82 3.46 -13.06
N ARG A 99 -3.14 2.62 -14.05
CA ARG A 99 -3.47 3.12 -15.39
C ARG A 99 -4.93 3.55 -15.50
N GLU A 100 -5.84 2.89 -14.78
CA GLU A 100 -7.23 3.31 -14.54
C GLU A 100 -7.71 2.66 -13.22
N PRO A 101 -8.62 3.28 -12.45
CA PRO A 101 -9.28 2.60 -11.35
C PRO A 101 -10.19 1.51 -11.91
N ALA A 102 -9.64 0.31 -12.10
CA ALA A 102 -10.43 -0.88 -12.36
C ALA A 102 -11.14 -1.25 -11.06
N GLU A 103 -12.27 -0.60 -10.79
CA GLU A 103 -13.21 -1.00 -9.76
C GLU A 103 -14.01 -2.18 -10.31
N VAL A 104 -13.59 -3.39 -9.93
CA VAL A 104 -14.36 -4.59 -10.22
C VAL A 104 -15.45 -4.68 -9.17
N THR A 105 -16.69 -4.48 -9.60
CA THR A 105 -17.85 -4.63 -8.73
C THR A 105 -18.44 -6.02 -8.89
N PHE A 106 -18.72 -6.70 -7.78
CA PHE A 106 -19.47 -7.95 -7.79
C PHE A 106 -20.41 -8.02 -6.60
N PHE A 107 -21.50 -8.76 -6.77
CA PHE A 107 -22.47 -9.00 -5.71
C PHE A 107 -22.10 -10.31 -5.01
N LYS A 108 -21.85 -10.23 -3.71
CA LYS A 108 -21.63 -11.38 -2.84
C LYS A 108 -22.58 -11.26 -1.66
N ASP A 109 -23.39 -12.29 -1.41
CA ASP A 109 -24.39 -12.32 -0.34
C ASP A 109 -25.38 -11.13 -0.39
N GLY A 110 -25.75 -10.70 -1.60
CA GLY A 110 -26.62 -9.52 -1.81
C GLY A 110 -25.91 -8.17 -1.56
N VAL A 111 -24.64 -8.18 -1.15
CA VAL A 111 -23.84 -6.97 -0.93
C VAL A 111 -22.99 -6.67 -2.16
N LYS A 112 -23.09 -5.44 -2.68
CA LYS A 112 -22.16 -4.95 -3.71
C LYS A 112 -20.79 -4.76 -3.09
N LYS A 113 -19.82 -5.60 -3.47
CA LYS A 113 -18.42 -5.46 -3.11
C LYS A 113 -17.67 -4.77 -4.26
N VAL A 114 -16.82 -3.82 -3.92
CA VAL A 114 -16.00 -3.05 -4.87
C VAL A 114 -14.54 -3.39 -4.60
N TYR A 115 -13.87 -3.97 -5.57
CA TYR A 115 -12.43 -4.27 -5.48
C TYR A 115 -11.68 -3.32 -6.37
N ARG A 116 -10.76 -2.58 -5.77
CA ARG A 116 -9.79 -1.78 -6.50
C ARG A 116 -8.68 -2.69 -6.95
N VAL A 117 -8.65 -2.99 -8.24
CA VAL A 117 -7.55 -3.73 -8.84
C VAL A 117 -6.46 -2.71 -9.18
N GLU A 118 -5.45 -2.63 -8.31
CA GLU A 118 -4.29 -1.74 -8.48
C GLU A 118 -3.32 -2.31 -9.51
N ARG A 119 -3.80 -2.51 -10.74
CA ARG A 119 -2.93 -2.77 -11.89
C ARG A 119 -2.39 -1.44 -12.39
N GLY A 120 -1.08 -1.38 -12.55
CA GLY A 120 -0.41 -0.17 -12.95
C GLY A 120 0.77 -0.42 -13.86
N LEU A 121 1.45 0.68 -14.17
CA LEU A 121 2.78 0.62 -14.76
C LEU A 121 3.82 1.23 -13.84
N CYS A 122 5.02 0.69 -13.91
CA CYS A 122 6.17 1.30 -13.30
C CYS A 122 6.54 2.60 -14.00
N LYS A 123 6.51 3.69 -13.26
CA LYS A 123 6.90 5.02 -13.71
C LYS A 123 7.82 5.66 -12.68
N LYS A 124 8.71 6.54 -13.13
CA LYS A 124 9.59 7.30 -12.24
C LYS A 124 8.80 8.09 -11.21
N VAL A 125 9.29 8.07 -9.97
CA VAL A 125 8.74 8.90 -8.88
C VAL A 125 9.02 10.36 -9.21
N SER A 126 8.04 11.05 -9.79
CA SER A 126 8.29 12.34 -10.45
C SER A 126 8.39 13.55 -9.51
N SER A 127 8.01 13.45 -8.22
CA SER A 127 8.47 14.42 -7.21
C SER A 127 8.05 14.01 -5.80
N CYS A 128 9.02 13.74 -4.93
CA CYS A 128 8.77 13.63 -3.50
C CYS A 128 8.50 15.03 -2.92
N LYS A 129 7.36 15.21 -2.26
CA LYS A 129 6.90 16.49 -1.71
C LYS A 129 6.17 16.27 -0.37
N PRO A 130 6.24 17.23 0.56
CA PRO A 130 7.06 18.45 0.52
C PRO A 130 8.55 18.10 0.65
N LYS A 131 9.44 18.93 0.10
CA LYS A 131 10.88 18.75 0.28
C LYS A 131 11.29 19.22 1.67
N CYS A 132 12.27 18.55 2.28
CA CYS A 132 12.92 19.08 3.46
C CYS A 132 13.78 20.27 3.06
N ASP A 133 13.25 21.48 3.11
CA ASP A 133 14.01 22.71 2.90
C ASP A 133 13.94 23.61 4.15
N PRO A 134 14.90 24.53 4.35
CA PRO A 134 14.92 25.38 5.52
C PRO A 134 13.64 26.19 5.74
N VAL A 135 12.97 26.63 4.66
CA VAL A 135 11.76 27.47 4.73
C VAL A 135 10.54 26.65 5.12
N TYR A 136 10.41 25.43 4.60
CA TYR A 136 9.36 24.51 4.99
C TYR A 136 9.54 24.06 6.45
N CYS A 137 10.75 23.61 6.79
CA CYS A 137 11.05 23.06 8.10
C CYS A 137 11.11 24.11 9.23
N SER A 138 11.35 25.39 8.93
CA SER A 138 11.23 26.47 9.91
C SER A 138 9.79 26.71 10.36
N LYS A 139 8.80 26.41 9.50
CA LYS A 139 7.38 26.60 9.83
C LYS A 139 6.83 25.47 10.71
N SER A 140 7.28 24.23 10.47
CA SER A 140 6.84 23.06 11.24
C SER A 140 7.99 22.07 11.45
N PRO A 141 8.71 22.15 12.59
CA PRO A 141 9.87 21.30 12.86
C PRO A 141 9.56 19.81 12.98
N THR A 142 8.32 19.43 13.24
CA THR A 142 7.88 18.03 13.36
C THR A 142 7.21 17.49 12.10
N ALA A 143 7.03 18.31 11.05
CA ALA A 143 6.45 17.87 9.80
C ALA A 143 7.30 16.80 9.12
N ILE A 144 6.64 15.86 8.44
CA ILE A 144 7.28 14.85 7.60
C ILE A 144 7.54 15.47 6.22
N CYS A 145 8.78 15.38 5.76
CA CYS A 145 9.22 15.90 4.48
C CYS A 145 10.19 14.91 3.80
N SER A 146 10.39 15.07 2.50
CA SER A 146 11.31 14.26 1.72
C SER A 146 12.73 14.76 1.87
N ALA A 147 13.61 13.93 2.43
CA ALA A 147 15.03 14.23 2.59
C ALA A 147 15.89 13.66 1.45
N VAL A 148 15.33 13.30 0.29
CA VAL A 148 16.11 12.75 -0.85
C VAL A 148 17.32 13.64 -1.21
N GLY A 149 17.18 14.96 -1.10
CA GLY A 149 18.27 15.91 -1.38
C GLY A 149 19.21 16.18 -0.21
N ASN A 150 18.86 15.77 1.02
CA ASN A 150 19.59 16.08 2.25
C ASN A 150 20.07 14.83 3.00
N SER A 151 19.71 13.63 2.56
CA SER A 151 20.11 12.38 3.20
C SER A 151 21.50 11.98 2.73
N ASP A 152 22.46 11.86 3.65
CA ASP A 152 23.82 11.38 3.34
C ASP A 152 23.80 9.93 2.81
N LYS A 153 22.85 9.11 3.29
CA LYS A 153 22.70 7.70 2.91
C LYS A 153 21.23 7.34 2.77
N MET A 154 20.92 6.55 1.74
CA MET A 154 19.58 6.04 1.50
C MET A 154 19.27 4.88 2.44
N GLN A 155 18.28 5.06 3.32
CA GLN A 155 17.78 4.02 4.22
C GLN A 155 16.66 3.23 3.56
N GLN A 156 16.74 1.90 3.56
CA GLN A 156 15.74 1.04 2.91
C GLN A 156 14.34 1.22 3.51
N CYS A 157 14.23 1.45 4.82
CA CYS A 157 12.95 1.64 5.50
C CYS A 157 12.25 2.96 5.17
N GLN A 158 12.96 3.96 4.63
CA GLN A 158 12.40 5.29 4.35
C GLN A 158 11.89 5.43 2.89
N GLY A 159 12.00 4.35 2.11
CA GLY A 159 11.52 4.29 0.72
C GLY A 159 12.26 5.25 -0.23
N VAL A 160 11.76 5.39 -1.45
CA VAL A 160 12.41 6.24 -2.48
C VAL A 160 12.49 7.70 -2.08
N CYS A 161 11.51 8.18 -1.31
CA CYS A 161 11.42 9.58 -0.91
C CYS A 161 12.15 9.94 0.38
N GLN A 162 12.80 8.98 1.04
CA GLN A 162 13.58 9.19 2.27
C GLN A 162 12.85 10.11 3.26
N HIS A 163 11.56 9.82 3.51
CA HIS A 163 10.74 10.70 4.33
C HIS A 163 11.27 10.70 5.77
N THR A 164 11.43 11.88 6.34
CA THR A 164 11.91 12.08 7.71
C THR A 164 11.25 13.31 8.33
N SER A 165 11.39 13.47 9.63
CA SER A 165 10.94 14.69 10.31
C SER A 165 11.89 15.86 10.04
N CYS A 166 11.35 17.07 9.90
CA CYS A 166 12.14 18.29 9.70
C CYS A 166 13.25 18.48 10.77
N ARG A 167 12.99 18.09 12.02
CA ARG A 167 13.98 18.11 13.12
C ARG A 167 15.17 17.19 12.92
N ALA A 168 15.01 16.13 12.14
CA ALA A 168 16.10 15.21 11.84
C ALA A 168 17.02 15.73 10.72
N CYS A 169 16.61 16.77 9.98
CA CYS A 169 17.44 17.38 8.96
C CYS A 169 18.39 18.40 9.59
N LYS A 170 19.70 18.18 9.45
CA LYS A 170 20.72 19.19 9.79
C LYS A 170 20.80 20.20 8.66
N PHE A 171 20.01 21.26 8.75
CA PHE A 171 20.23 22.43 7.90
C PHE A 171 21.42 23.20 8.47
N ILE A 172 22.43 23.48 7.63
CA ILE A 172 23.40 24.53 7.94
C ILE A 172 22.59 25.82 7.98
N MET A 173 22.06 26.16 9.16
CA MET A 173 21.43 27.44 9.34
C MET A 173 22.53 28.47 9.10
N LEU A 174 22.27 29.42 8.20
CA LEU A 174 23.10 30.62 8.09
C LEU A 174 23.40 31.09 9.51
N PRO A 175 24.70 31.33 9.83
CA PRO A 175 25.13 31.54 11.20
C PRO A 175 24.23 32.59 11.84
N GLN A 176 23.66 32.28 13.01
CA GLN A 176 22.92 33.28 13.77
C GLN A 176 23.92 34.41 14.05
N VAL A 177 23.70 35.55 13.40
CA VAL A 177 24.58 36.71 13.54
C VAL A 177 24.43 37.21 14.97
N CYS A 178 25.37 36.82 15.83
CA CYS A 178 25.38 37.29 17.20
C CYS A 178 25.64 38.81 17.21
N PRO A 179 24.99 39.55 18.13
CA PRO A 179 25.10 41.01 18.16
C PRO A 179 26.55 41.44 18.45
N LYS A 180 27.02 42.49 17.75
CA LYS A 180 28.29 43.13 18.08
C LYS A 180 28.09 44.02 19.31
N CYS A 181 28.98 43.88 20.29
CA CYS A 181 28.93 44.61 21.55
C CYS A 181 30.06 45.63 21.65
N SER A 182 29.81 46.73 22.37
CA SER A 182 30.87 47.61 22.86
C SER A 182 31.70 46.91 23.95
N SER A 183 32.99 47.25 24.08
CA SER A 183 33.91 46.67 25.06
C SER A 183 33.51 46.91 26.52
N TYR A 184 32.67 47.93 26.77
CA TYR A 184 32.22 48.30 28.13
C TYR A 184 30.80 47.81 28.46
N ASP A 185 30.10 47.20 27.50
CA ASP A 185 28.75 46.68 27.72
C ASP A 185 28.81 45.20 28.15
N PHE A 186 29.14 44.99 29.43
CA PHE A 186 29.23 43.66 30.04
C PHE A 186 27.92 42.87 29.94
N ARG A 187 26.78 43.55 29.87
CA ARG A 187 25.46 42.90 29.71
C ARG A 187 25.30 42.36 28.29
N CYS A 188 25.72 43.12 27.28
CA CYS A 188 25.77 42.66 25.89
C CYS A 188 26.79 41.52 25.72
N ILE A 189 28.01 41.67 26.24
CA ILE A 189 29.07 40.65 26.16
C ILE A 189 28.59 39.31 26.74
N ARG A 190 27.89 39.33 27.88
CA ARG A 190 27.31 38.12 28.49
C ARG A 190 26.21 37.49 27.62
N ARG A 191 25.42 38.28 26.90
CA ARG A 191 24.42 37.77 25.94
C ARG A 191 25.08 37.22 24.67
N PHE A 192 26.14 37.86 24.21
CA PHE A 192 26.97 37.39 23.09
C PHE A 192 27.56 36.01 23.40
N GLY A 193 28.18 35.81 24.57
CA GLY A 193 28.70 34.49 24.96
C GLY A 193 27.64 33.39 25.03
N LYS A 194 26.41 33.72 25.45
CA LYS A 194 25.28 32.77 25.38
C LYS A 194 24.82 32.49 23.95
N CYS A 195 24.94 33.46 23.05
CA CYS A 195 24.60 33.31 21.63
C CYS A 195 25.60 32.38 20.92
N THR A 196 26.90 32.55 21.17
CA THR A 196 27.95 31.70 20.58
C THR A 196 27.86 30.26 21.06
N GLN A 197 27.66 30.02 22.36
CA GLN A 197 27.47 28.67 22.91
C GLN A 197 26.28 27.92 22.29
N LYS A 198 25.19 28.64 22.00
CA LYS A 198 24.02 28.09 21.32
C LYS A 198 24.28 27.76 19.84
N ASN A 199 25.22 28.45 19.21
CA ASN A 199 25.62 28.19 17.83
C ASN A 199 26.59 27.01 17.72
N GLU A 200 27.41 26.74 18.75
CA GLU A 200 28.37 25.62 18.77
C GLU A 200 27.73 24.28 19.20
N SER A 201 26.59 24.32 19.89
CA SER A 201 25.91 23.11 20.42
C SER A 201 24.94 22.43 19.43
N LYS A 202 25.04 22.70 18.12
CA LYS A 202 24.15 22.17 17.05
C LYS A 202 24.95 21.62 15.87
#